data_AF-A0A965DMP1-F1
#
_entry.id   AF-A0A965DMP1-F1
#
_cell.length_a   1.000
_cell.length_b   1.000
_cell.length_c   1.000
_cell.angle_alpha   90.00
_cell.angle_beta   90.00
_cell.angle_gamma   90.00
#
_symmetry.space_group_name_H-M   'P 1'
#
loop_
_entity.id
_entity.type
_entity.pdbx_description
1 polymer ?
#
loop_
_entity_poly.entity_id
_entity_poly.type
_entity_poly.pdbx_seq_one_letter_code
_entity_poly.pdbx_strand_id
1 'polypeptide(L)'
;MKINNNWILILILVGLTSAIIYKAFDTYQKPRIELPNNTHTAWIAPSLYIDRSLEGEERKLVIYGEELIANTSKYLGPNGSVAHITNGMNCQNCHLNAGKKTWGNNYGAVASTYPKFRDRSGSIESIYKRVSDCMERSLNGVTLDSNTKEMQAMIAYIKWVGHEVQKDSVPKGSGIKPPEYLDRAASPLNGKIVYQNKCQSCHGSDGQGLIAADALSYTYPPLWGKNSYNTGAGLYRLSRLAGYVRDNMPFNQSTHESPALSDEECWDVAAFVNSQPRPTKDLTSDWPNVSKKPVDHPFGPYTDGFNETQHKFGPFKPILEARKKQSNKSKSS
;
A
#
# COMPACT_ATOMS: atom_id res chain seq x y z
N MET A 1 74.15 -5.84 37.37
CA MET A 1 72.85 -6.53 37.22
C MET A 1 71.93 -5.61 36.42
N LYS A 2 71.73 -5.85 35.12
CA LYS A 2 70.88 -5.00 34.27
C LYS A 2 69.41 -5.34 34.54
N ILE A 3 68.69 -4.44 35.20
CA ILE A 3 67.25 -4.56 35.41
C ILE A 3 66.59 -4.30 34.04
N ASN A 4 66.01 -5.34 33.44
CA ASN A 4 65.31 -5.23 32.16
C ASN A 4 64.10 -4.31 32.31
N ASN A 5 64.07 -3.25 31.50
CA ASN A 5 63.10 -2.15 31.54
C ASN A 5 61.74 -2.51 30.91
N ASN A 6 61.27 -3.75 31.12
CA ASN A 6 60.06 -4.30 30.48
C ASN A 6 58.75 -3.95 31.19
N TRP A 7 58.80 -3.20 32.30
CA TRP A 7 57.60 -2.85 33.07
C TRP A 7 56.65 -1.93 32.30
N ILE A 8 57.17 -1.07 31.41
CA ILE A 8 56.36 -0.21 30.54
C ILE A 8 55.54 -1.05 29.54
N LEU A 9 56.15 -2.08 28.96
CA LEU A 9 55.47 -2.99 28.03
C LEU A 9 54.37 -3.80 28.74
N ILE A 10 54.61 -4.20 30.00
CA ILE A 10 53.61 -4.90 30.81
C ILE A 10 52.43 -3.98 31.12
N LEU A 11 52.67 -2.70 31.47
CA LEU A 11 51.60 -1.74 31.72
C LEU A 11 50.75 -1.45 30.47
N ILE A 12 51.38 -1.35 29.29
CA ILE A 12 50.67 -1.18 28.02
C ILE A 12 49.80 -2.41 27.72
N LEU A 13 50.35 -3.62 27.93
CA LEU A 13 49.62 -4.87 27.69
C LEU A 13 48.40 -4.99 28.63
N VAL A 14 48.57 -4.66 29.91
CA VAL A 14 47.50 -4.67 30.91
C VAL A 14 46.43 -3.61 30.60
N GLY A 15 46.83 -2.43 30.13
CA GLY A 15 45.90 -1.39 29.70
C GLY A 15 45.05 -1.82 28.50
N LEU A 16 45.68 -2.45 27.49
CA LEU A 16 45.00 -2.95 26.29
C LEU A 16 44.04 -4.10 26.62
N THR A 17 44.44 -5.06 27.45
CA THR A 17 43.56 -6.16 27.85
C THR A 17 42.38 -5.64 28.67
N SER A 18 42.62 -4.70 29.58
CA SER A 18 41.55 -4.05 30.37
C SER A 18 40.55 -3.31 29.49
N ALA A 19 41.02 -2.59 28.46
CA ALA A 19 40.14 -1.89 27.51
C ALA A 19 39.31 -2.85 26.64
N ILE A 20 39.89 -3.99 26.23
CA ILE A 20 39.19 -5.04 25.47
C ILE A 20 38.13 -5.70 26.36
N ILE A 21 38.48 -6.05 27.61
CA ILE A 21 37.54 -6.62 28.58
C ILE A 21 36.41 -5.63 28.87
N TYR A 22 36.72 -4.34 29.04
CA TYR A 22 35.69 -3.31 29.24
C TYR A 22 34.75 -3.19 28.05
N LYS A 23 35.26 -3.16 26.81
CA LYS A 23 34.41 -3.14 25.61
C LYS A 23 33.57 -4.40 25.45
N ALA A 24 34.13 -5.57 25.77
CA ALA A 24 33.40 -6.84 25.75
C ALA A 24 32.29 -6.84 26.81
N PHE A 25 32.59 -6.34 28.02
CA PHE A 25 31.63 -6.23 29.11
C PHE A 25 30.52 -5.21 28.81
N ASP A 26 30.85 -4.04 28.25
CA ASP A 26 29.87 -3.04 27.79
C ASP A 26 28.96 -3.60 26.67
N THR A 27 29.53 -4.36 25.74
CA THR A 27 28.76 -5.04 24.67
C THR A 27 27.82 -6.10 25.24
N TYR A 28 28.22 -6.80 26.31
CA TYR A 28 27.42 -7.84 26.96
C TYR A 28 26.36 -7.27 27.92
N GLN A 29 26.63 -6.13 28.56
CA GLN A 29 25.76 -5.45 29.52
C GLN A 29 24.75 -4.51 28.86
N LYS A 30 24.92 -4.13 27.59
CA LYS A 30 23.87 -3.41 26.87
C LYS A 30 22.60 -4.27 26.93
N PRO A 31 21.53 -3.81 27.57
CA PRO A 31 20.32 -4.59 27.70
C PRO A 31 19.85 -4.93 26.29
N ARG A 32 19.88 -6.22 25.98
CA ARG A 32 19.19 -6.75 24.81
C ARG A 32 17.74 -6.38 25.06
N ILE A 33 17.20 -5.44 24.28
CA ILE A 33 15.76 -5.22 24.27
C ILE A 33 15.21 -6.55 23.77
N GLU A 34 14.76 -7.40 24.68
CA GLU A 34 13.99 -8.58 24.34
C GLU A 34 12.70 -8.04 23.75
N LEU A 35 12.67 -7.99 22.41
CA LEU A 35 11.43 -7.78 21.70
C LEU A 35 10.48 -8.87 22.17
N PRO A 36 9.26 -8.53 22.61
CA PRO A 36 8.31 -9.52 23.09
C PRO A 36 8.19 -10.63 22.05
N ASN A 37 8.17 -11.88 22.51
CA ASN A 37 7.94 -13.05 21.66
C ASN A 37 6.62 -12.85 20.92
N ASN A 38 6.70 -12.35 19.69
CA ASN A 38 5.55 -12.05 18.88
C ASN A 38 4.98 -13.36 18.39
N THR A 39 3.92 -13.81 19.04
CA THR A 39 3.00 -14.85 18.55
C THR A 39 2.19 -14.38 17.33
N HIS A 40 2.51 -13.22 16.76
CA HIS A 40 1.84 -12.68 15.60
C HIS A 40 2.10 -13.56 14.37
N THR A 41 1.04 -14.17 13.85
CA THR A 41 1.07 -14.91 12.58
C THR A 41 1.22 -14.00 11.34
N ALA A 42 1.21 -12.67 11.53
CA ALA A 42 1.25 -11.67 10.47
C ALA A 42 2.58 -10.92 10.46
N TRP A 43 2.95 -10.39 9.28
CA TRP A 43 4.17 -9.59 9.10
C TRP A 43 4.15 -8.32 9.94
N ILE A 44 5.31 -7.91 10.44
CA ILE A 44 5.49 -6.71 11.23
C ILE A 44 6.41 -5.78 10.46
N ALA A 45 5.98 -4.54 10.25
CA ALA A 45 6.79 -3.57 9.55
C ALA A 45 7.99 -3.12 10.41
N PRO A 46 9.14 -2.81 9.79
CA PRO A 46 10.26 -2.24 10.50
C PRO A 46 9.90 -0.85 11.04
N SER A 47 10.62 -0.42 12.07
CA SER A 47 10.43 0.89 12.70
C SER A 47 11.73 1.68 12.69
N LEU A 48 11.70 2.87 12.10
CA LEU A 48 12.85 3.78 12.05
C LEU A 48 13.33 4.18 13.45
N TYR A 49 12.47 4.09 14.48
CA TYR A 49 12.85 4.39 15.85
C TYR A 49 13.81 3.35 16.45
N ILE A 50 13.61 2.07 16.11
CA ILE A 50 14.42 0.96 16.64
C ILE A 50 15.51 0.52 15.67
N ASP A 51 15.36 0.80 14.38
CA ASP A 51 16.32 0.44 13.36
C ASP A 51 17.61 1.28 13.48
N ARG A 52 18.70 0.58 13.78
CA ARG A 52 20.07 1.12 13.90
C ARG A 52 20.96 0.72 12.72
N SER A 53 20.45 -0.05 11.76
CA SER A 53 21.20 -0.48 10.58
C SER A 53 21.26 0.62 9.51
N LEU A 54 20.22 1.45 9.42
CA LEU A 54 20.19 2.62 8.57
C LEU A 54 20.91 3.81 9.22
N GLU A 55 21.99 4.27 8.58
CA GLU A 55 22.79 5.43 9.02
C GLU A 55 22.99 6.44 7.87
N GLY A 56 23.53 7.62 8.22
CA GLY A 56 23.97 8.62 7.24
C GLY A 56 22.89 9.10 6.26
N GLU A 57 23.29 9.27 5.00
CA GLU A 57 22.41 9.75 3.93
C GLU A 57 21.30 8.77 3.56
N GLU A 58 21.55 7.45 3.67
CA GLU A 58 20.53 6.44 3.40
C GLU A 58 19.37 6.55 4.40
N ARG A 59 19.66 6.72 5.69
CA ARG A 59 18.66 6.96 6.72
C ARG A 59 17.83 8.22 6.43
N LYS A 60 18.50 9.33 6.08
CA LYS A 60 17.83 10.59 5.75
C LYS A 60 16.90 10.42 4.54
N LEU A 61 17.33 9.66 3.54
CA LEU A 61 16.56 9.39 2.34
C LEU A 61 15.31 8.54 2.64
N VAL A 62 15.43 7.52 3.49
CA VAL A 62 14.30 6.70 3.93
C VAL A 62 13.31 7.50 4.77
N ILE A 63 13.78 8.34 5.69
CA ILE A 63 12.93 9.26 6.48
C ILE A 63 12.17 10.21 5.55
N TYR A 64 12.84 10.79 4.56
CA TYR A 64 12.19 11.67 3.60
C TYR A 64 11.16 10.91 2.73
N GLY A 65 11.46 9.67 2.37
CA GLY A 65 10.53 8.80 1.65
C GLY A 65 9.27 8.48 2.45
N GLU A 66 9.40 8.17 3.75
CA GLU A 66 8.26 7.98 4.63
C GLU A 66 7.38 9.23 4.69
N GLU A 67 8.01 10.39 4.87
CA GLU A 67 7.34 11.69 4.92
C GLU A 67 6.61 12.01 3.60
N LEU A 68 7.20 11.70 2.45
CA LEU A 68 6.53 11.84 1.14
C LEU A 68 5.33 10.90 0.98
N ILE A 69 5.38 9.68 1.51
CA ILE A 69 4.24 8.76 1.46
C ILE A 69 3.13 9.21 2.43
N ALA A 70 3.50 9.63 3.64
CA ALA A 70 2.56 10.07 4.66
C ALA A 70 1.87 11.40 4.27
N ASN A 71 2.65 12.32 3.71
CA ASN A 71 2.26 13.71 3.48
C ASN A 71 2.41 14.11 2.00
N THR A 72 2.11 13.22 1.06
CA THR A 72 2.34 13.44 -0.39
C THR A 72 1.83 14.78 -0.89
N SER A 73 0.63 15.20 -0.49
CA SER A 73 0.02 16.46 -0.91
C SER A 73 0.78 17.70 -0.45
N LYS A 74 1.44 17.64 0.71
CA LYS A 74 2.29 18.74 1.21
C LYS A 74 3.46 19.04 0.27
N TYR A 75 3.93 18.04 -0.48
CA TYR A 75 5.05 18.19 -1.41
C TYR A 75 4.60 18.27 -2.87
N LEU A 76 3.62 17.45 -3.26
CA LEU A 76 3.24 17.20 -4.65
C LEU A 76 1.78 17.56 -4.97
N GLY A 77 1.03 18.04 -3.98
CA GLY A 77 -0.38 18.44 -4.10
C GLY A 77 -0.55 19.84 -4.70
N PRO A 78 -1.79 20.35 -4.80
CA PRO A 78 -2.08 21.65 -5.41
C PRO A 78 -1.34 22.84 -4.78
N ASN A 79 -1.04 22.74 -3.47
CA ASN A 79 -0.27 23.72 -2.70
C ASN A 79 1.09 23.14 -2.24
N GLY A 80 1.60 22.16 -2.99
CA GLY A 80 2.78 21.39 -2.61
C GLY A 80 4.09 22.16 -2.74
N SER A 81 5.03 21.96 -1.82
CA SER A 81 6.30 22.70 -1.81
C SER A 81 7.30 22.30 -2.90
N VAL A 82 7.09 21.17 -3.58
CA VAL A 82 8.02 20.64 -4.61
C VAL A 82 7.40 20.73 -6.01
N ALA A 83 6.14 20.30 -6.16
CA ALA A 83 5.43 20.33 -7.43
C ALA A 83 3.92 20.34 -7.22
N HIS A 84 3.16 20.79 -8.21
CA HIS A 84 1.68 20.83 -8.18
C HIS A 84 1.09 19.84 -9.17
N ILE A 85 1.29 18.55 -8.91
CA ILE A 85 1.09 17.48 -9.91
C ILE A 85 0.12 16.39 -9.47
N THR A 86 -0.52 16.51 -8.31
CA THR A 86 -1.47 15.52 -7.77
C THR A 86 -2.76 16.16 -7.26
N ASN A 87 -3.77 15.34 -6.97
CA ASN A 87 -5.13 15.76 -6.58
C ASN A 87 -5.31 16.19 -5.11
N GLY A 88 -4.22 16.26 -4.34
CA GLY A 88 -4.23 16.69 -2.94
C GLY A 88 -4.44 15.57 -1.91
N MET A 89 -4.56 14.31 -2.37
CA MET A 89 -4.51 13.15 -1.47
C MET A 89 -3.07 12.72 -1.17
N ASN A 90 -2.91 11.95 -0.09
CA ASN A 90 -1.67 11.32 0.31
C ASN A 90 -1.68 9.84 -0.06
N CYS A 91 -0.50 9.26 -0.39
CA CYS A 91 -0.36 7.81 -0.57
C CYS A 91 -0.91 7.04 0.64
N GLN A 92 -0.70 7.57 1.85
CA GLN A 92 -1.19 6.95 3.08
C GLN A 92 -2.71 6.83 3.20
N ASN A 93 -3.49 7.62 2.43
CA ASN A 93 -4.95 7.52 2.46
C ASN A 93 -5.44 6.14 1.98
N CYS A 94 -4.62 5.42 1.22
CA CYS A 94 -4.89 4.04 0.77
C CYS A 94 -3.83 3.02 1.24
N HIS A 95 -2.71 3.49 1.77
CA HIS A 95 -1.59 2.68 2.27
C HIS A 95 -1.37 3.05 3.75
N LEU A 96 -2.19 2.49 4.64
CA LEU A 96 -2.29 2.97 6.01
C LEU A 96 -0.98 2.88 6.79
N ASN A 97 -0.75 3.86 7.68
CA ASN A 97 0.51 4.03 8.40
C ASN A 97 1.72 4.08 7.45
N ALA A 98 1.64 4.94 6.44
CA ALA A 98 2.62 5.03 5.35
C ALA A 98 2.96 3.68 4.68
N GLY A 99 2.00 2.77 4.60
CA GLY A 99 2.19 1.44 4.03
C GLY A 99 2.84 0.43 4.97
N LYS A 100 2.76 0.64 6.29
CA LYS A 100 3.25 -0.30 7.31
C LYS A 100 2.14 -1.15 7.96
N LYS A 101 0.86 -0.80 7.79
CA LYS A 101 -0.26 -1.55 8.40
C LYS A 101 -0.55 -2.85 7.66
N THR A 102 -0.51 -3.99 8.35
CA THR A 102 -1.01 -5.28 7.85
C THR A 102 -2.48 -5.19 7.48
N TRP A 103 -2.88 -5.79 6.36
CA TRP A 103 -4.23 -5.68 5.77
C TRP A 103 -4.65 -4.24 5.38
N GLY A 104 -3.84 -3.23 5.68
CA GLY A 104 -3.99 -1.83 5.28
C GLY A 104 -3.25 -1.50 3.98
N ASN A 105 -3.13 -2.49 3.07
CA ASN A 105 -2.42 -2.36 1.79
C ASN A 105 -0.95 -1.92 1.95
N ASN A 106 -0.20 -2.60 2.81
CA ASN A 106 1.21 -2.31 3.08
C ASN A 106 2.16 -2.54 1.89
N TYR A 107 3.40 -2.07 2.06
CA TYR A 107 4.50 -2.22 1.11
C TYR A 107 5.41 -3.43 1.38
N GLY A 108 5.14 -4.25 2.42
CA GLY A 108 6.06 -5.32 2.85
C GLY A 108 6.46 -6.28 1.74
N ALA A 109 5.54 -6.63 0.83
CA ALA A 109 5.82 -7.52 -0.30
C ALA A 109 6.54 -6.85 -1.50
N VAL A 110 6.72 -5.53 -1.51
CA VAL A 110 7.16 -4.82 -2.72
C VAL A 110 8.62 -5.12 -3.04
N ALA A 111 9.52 -5.02 -2.05
CA ALA A 111 10.94 -5.29 -2.23
C ALA A 111 11.20 -6.75 -2.66
N SER A 112 10.48 -7.71 -2.08
CA SER A 112 10.67 -9.13 -2.36
C SER A 112 10.13 -9.56 -3.73
N THR A 113 9.08 -8.90 -4.24
CA THR A 113 8.38 -9.37 -5.45
C THR A 113 8.72 -8.62 -6.73
N TYR A 114 9.41 -7.47 -6.66
CA TYR A 114 9.79 -6.70 -7.86
C TYR A 114 11.25 -6.96 -8.27
N PRO A 115 11.58 -6.85 -9.57
CA PRO A 115 10.68 -6.54 -10.69
C PRO A 115 9.66 -7.66 -10.97
N LYS A 116 8.46 -7.28 -11.45
CA LYS A 116 7.31 -8.19 -11.54
C LYS A 116 6.57 -8.05 -12.87
N PHE A 117 6.18 -9.17 -13.48
CA PHE A 117 5.26 -9.14 -14.62
C PHE A 117 3.85 -8.71 -14.20
N ARG A 118 3.23 -7.82 -14.96
CA ARG A 118 1.93 -7.24 -14.65
C ARG A 118 1.00 -7.35 -15.85
N ASP A 119 -0.09 -8.08 -15.69
CA ASP A 119 -1.09 -8.28 -16.76
C ASP A 119 -1.66 -6.96 -17.32
N ARG A 120 -1.71 -5.91 -16.50
CA ARG A 120 -2.20 -4.60 -16.93
C ARG A 120 -1.31 -3.97 -18.00
N SER A 121 0.01 -3.95 -17.82
CA SER A 121 0.95 -3.42 -18.82
C SER A 121 1.36 -4.46 -19.85
N GLY A 122 1.20 -5.75 -19.54
CA GLY A 122 1.72 -6.84 -20.34
C GLY A 122 3.25 -6.92 -20.32
N SER A 123 3.91 -6.29 -19.34
CA SER A 123 5.37 -6.24 -19.25
C SER A 123 5.86 -6.47 -17.81
N ILE A 124 7.19 -6.64 -17.68
CA ILE A 124 7.87 -6.60 -16.38
C ILE A 124 7.96 -5.13 -15.94
N GLU A 125 7.49 -4.84 -14.73
CA GLU A 125 7.51 -3.52 -14.12
C GLU A 125 8.54 -3.44 -12.99
N SER A 126 9.18 -2.28 -12.87
CA SER A 126 10.01 -1.91 -11.72
C SER A 126 9.16 -1.28 -10.60
N ILE A 127 9.76 -1.09 -9.42
CA ILE A 127 9.09 -0.37 -8.32
C ILE A 127 8.80 1.09 -8.74
N TYR A 128 9.69 1.71 -9.52
CA TYR A 128 9.48 3.06 -10.07
C TYR A 128 8.19 3.13 -10.88
N LYS A 129 8.03 2.24 -11.87
CA LYS A 129 6.81 2.18 -12.69
C LYS A 129 5.56 1.95 -11.82
N ARG A 130 5.66 1.12 -10.78
CA ARG A 130 4.55 0.87 -9.85
C ARG A 130 4.13 2.11 -9.06
N VAL A 131 5.09 2.96 -8.67
CA VAL A 131 4.83 4.26 -8.01
C VAL A 131 4.27 5.26 -9.01
N SER A 132 4.85 5.40 -10.20
CA SER A 132 4.33 6.25 -11.29
C SER A 132 2.87 5.94 -11.61
N ASP A 133 2.54 4.65 -11.75
CA ASP A 133 1.15 4.22 -11.99
C ASP A 133 0.21 4.60 -10.85
N CYS A 134 0.69 4.62 -9.61
CA CYS A 134 -0.12 5.08 -8.48
C CYS A 134 -0.38 6.58 -8.57
N MET A 135 0.63 7.38 -8.90
CA MET A 135 0.49 8.83 -9.07
C MET A 135 -0.53 9.16 -10.17
N GLU A 136 -0.40 8.53 -11.33
CA GLU A 136 -1.27 8.80 -12.48
C GLU A 136 -2.72 8.31 -12.31
N ARG A 137 -2.98 7.43 -11.34
CA ARG A 137 -4.28 6.76 -11.20
C ARG A 137 -4.95 7.10 -9.87
N SER A 138 -4.28 6.78 -8.77
CA SER A 138 -4.79 7.02 -7.43
C SER A 138 -4.73 8.51 -7.05
N LEU A 139 -3.68 9.20 -7.46
CA LEU A 139 -3.52 10.64 -7.20
C LEU A 139 -3.93 11.53 -8.38
N ASN A 140 -4.51 10.93 -9.43
CA ASN A 140 -4.96 11.60 -10.65
C ASN A 140 -3.96 12.66 -11.17
N GLY A 141 -2.68 12.31 -11.12
CA GLY A 141 -1.59 13.25 -11.36
C GLY A 141 -0.72 12.88 -12.55
N VAL A 142 0.49 13.44 -12.57
CA VAL A 142 1.58 13.05 -13.49
C VAL A 142 2.74 12.42 -12.72
N THR A 143 3.53 11.57 -13.38
CA THR A 143 4.70 10.94 -12.76
C THR A 143 5.83 11.95 -12.54
N LEU A 144 6.58 11.75 -11.46
CA LEU A 144 7.92 12.33 -11.32
C LEU A 144 8.92 11.63 -12.24
N ASP A 145 9.99 12.34 -12.60
CA ASP A 145 11.18 11.74 -13.22
C ASP A 145 11.86 10.80 -12.20
N SER A 146 12.32 9.64 -12.68
CA SER A 146 12.91 8.61 -11.83
C SER A 146 14.18 9.05 -11.10
N ASN A 147 14.91 10.05 -11.61
CA ASN A 147 16.14 10.56 -11.03
C ASN A 147 15.91 11.66 -9.98
N THR A 148 14.66 12.12 -9.80
CA THR A 148 14.34 13.12 -8.76
C THR A 148 14.61 12.57 -7.37
N LYS A 149 15.03 13.46 -6.45
CA LYS A 149 15.27 13.12 -5.06
C LYS A 149 14.03 12.52 -4.41
N GLU A 150 12.84 13.05 -4.73
CA GLU A 150 11.55 12.62 -4.21
C GLU A 150 11.22 11.19 -4.64
N MET A 151 11.40 10.86 -5.92
CA MET A 151 11.17 9.49 -6.39
C MET A 151 12.18 8.53 -5.76
N GLN A 152 13.46 8.89 -5.74
CA GLN A 152 14.50 8.07 -5.09
C GLN A 152 14.19 7.83 -3.60
N ALA A 153 13.71 8.85 -2.89
CA ALA A 153 13.32 8.75 -1.48
C ALA A 153 12.13 7.82 -1.27
N MET A 154 11.05 7.98 -2.04
CA MET A 154 9.89 7.08 -1.95
C MET A 154 10.28 5.62 -2.20
N ILE A 155 11.15 5.36 -3.18
CA ILE A 155 11.59 4.01 -3.52
C ILE A 155 12.52 3.44 -2.46
N ALA A 156 13.44 4.23 -1.92
CA ALA A 156 14.30 3.82 -0.79
C ALA A 156 13.45 3.41 0.41
N TYR A 157 12.45 4.22 0.77
CA TYR A 157 11.51 3.90 1.84
C TYR A 157 10.70 2.62 1.57
N ILE A 158 10.09 2.49 0.40
CA ILE A 158 9.30 1.30 0.03
C ILE A 158 10.16 0.02 0.09
N LYS A 159 11.41 0.09 -0.37
CA LYS A 159 12.37 -1.02 -0.27
C LYS A 159 12.69 -1.34 1.18
N TRP A 160 12.98 -0.33 1.99
CA TRP A 160 13.27 -0.48 3.40
C TRP A 160 12.10 -1.11 4.17
N VAL A 161 10.85 -0.71 3.90
CA VAL A 161 9.67 -1.31 4.56
C VAL A 161 9.66 -2.85 4.40
N GLY A 162 10.07 -3.38 3.26
CA GLY A 162 10.11 -4.81 2.98
C GLY A 162 11.48 -5.50 3.08
N HIS A 163 12.50 -4.86 3.67
CA HIS A 163 13.89 -5.33 3.53
C HIS A 163 14.18 -6.69 4.17
N GLU A 164 13.46 -7.07 5.22
CA GLU A 164 13.60 -8.38 5.88
C GLU A 164 12.74 -9.49 5.25
N VAL A 165 11.91 -9.13 4.25
CA VAL A 165 11.03 -10.10 3.59
C VAL A 165 11.85 -10.88 2.57
N GLN A 166 11.86 -12.21 2.72
CA GLN A 166 12.59 -13.11 1.83
C GLN A 166 12.21 -12.87 0.36
N LYS A 167 13.21 -12.84 -0.54
CA LYS A 167 13.00 -12.70 -1.98
C LYS A 167 11.96 -13.73 -2.48
N ASP A 168 11.09 -13.29 -3.38
CA ASP A 168 10.02 -14.10 -4.00
C ASP A 168 8.95 -14.63 -3.02
N SER A 169 8.94 -14.13 -1.78
CA SER A 169 7.87 -14.39 -0.81
C SER A 169 6.86 -13.24 -0.72
N VAL A 170 5.66 -13.56 -0.27
CA VAL A 170 4.59 -12.58 0.01
C VAL A 170 4.17 -12.73 1.47
N PRO A 171 4.48 -11.77 2.36
CA PRO A 171 4.12 -11.87 3.75
C PRO A 171 2.60 -11.88 3.95
N LYS A 172 2.12 -12.62 4.97
CA LYS A 172 0.72 -12.59 5.38
C LYS A 172 0.32 -11.17 5.76
N GLY A 173 -0.85 -10.74 5.29
CA GLY A 173 -1.33 -9.37 5.47
C GLY A 173 -0.97 -8.41 4.34
N SER A 174 -0.29 -8.89 3.28
CA SER A 174 0.03 -8.06 2.10
C SER A 174 -1.16 -7.83 1.19
N GLY A 175 -1.25 -6.62 0.63
CA GLY A 175 -2.27 -6.25 -0.35
C GLY A 175 -3.69 -6.19 0.23
N ILE A 176 -4.68 -6.29 -0.68
CA ILE A 176 -6.10 -6.24 -0.34
C ILE A 176 -6.75 -7.54 -0.81
N LYS A 177 -7.44 -8.24 0.09
CA LYS A 177 -8.23 -9.43 -0.24
C LYS A 177 -9.70 -9.06 -0.38
N PRO A 178 -10.40 -9.52 -1.43
CA PRO A 178 -11.83 -9.27 -1.55
C PRO A 178 -12.61 -9.96 -0.41
N PRO A 179 -13.79 -9.45 -0.03
CA PRO A 179 -14.78 -10.18 0.77
C PRO A 179 -15.28 -11.41 0.03
N GLU A 180 -16.01 -12.27 0.73
CA GLU A 180 -16.72 -13.37 0.08
C GLU A 180 -17.61 -12.82 -1.04
N TYR A 181 -17.63 -13.52 -2.17
CA TYR A 181 -18.41 -13.07 -3.31
C TYR A 181 -19.90 -13.24 -3.04
N LEU A 182 -20.68 -12.24 -3.44
CA LEU A 182 -22.14 -12.29 -3.35
C LEU A 182 -22.75 -13.24 -4.38
N ASP A 183 -23.90 -13.82 -4.04
CA ASP A 183 -24.78 -14.55 -4.96
C ASP A 183 -25.69 -13.61 -5.77
N ARG A 184 -25.63 -12.30 -5.50
CA ARG A 184 -26.33 -11.22 -6.18
C ARG A 184 -25.35 -10.16 -6.68
N ALA A 185 -25.85 -9.21 -7.49
CA ALA A 185 -25.10 -8.00 -7.76
C ALA A 185 -25.01 -7.12 -6.49
N ALA A 186 -23.91 -6.40 -6.35
CA ALA A 186 -23.76 -5.35 -5.35
C ALA A 186 -24.73 -4.20 -5.68
N SER A 187 -25.40 -3.66 -4.66
CA SER A 187 -26.47 -2.66 -4.77
C SER A 187 -25.96 -1.27 -4.37
N PRO A 188 -25.81 -0.32 -5.31
CA PRO A 188 -25.52 1.07 -4.98
C PRO A 188 -26.58 1.71 -4.08
N LEU A 189 -27.83 1.25 -4.15
CA LEU A 189 -28.91 1.77 -3.31
C LEU A 189 -28.72 1.36 -1.84
N ASN A 190 -28.43 0.09 -1.58
CA ASN A 190 -28.09 -0.37 -0.23
C ASN A 190 -26.79 0.28 0.26
N GLY A 191 -25.82 0.43 -0.64
CA GLY A 191 -24.55 1.07 -0.35
C GLY A 191 -24.68 2.52 0.09
N LYS A 192 -25.66 3.26 -0.45
CA LYS A 192 -25.98 4.62 -0.01
C LYS A 192 -26.41 4.64 1.46
N ILE A 193 -27.22 3.67 1.89
CA ILE A 193 -27.67 3.55 3.28
C ILE A 193 -26.48 3.28 4.20
N VAL A 194 -25.61 2.34 3.82
CA VAL A 194 -24.37 2.05 4.56
C VAL A 194 -23.50 3.31 4.65
N TYR A 195 -23.32 4.03 3.54
CA TYR A 195 -22.54 5.25 3.47
C TYR A 195 -23.03 6.31 4.44
N GLN A 196 -24.33 6.60 4.42
CA GLN A 196 -24.97 7.60 5.29
C GLN A 196 -24.77 7.27 6.78
N ASN A 197 -24.86 5.98 7.13
CA ASN A 197 -24.80 5.54 8.51
C ASN A 197 -23.36 5.34 9.04
N LYS A 198 -22.39 5.02 8.18
CA LYS A 198 -21.06 4.55 8.60
C LYS A 198 -19.89 5.37 8.06
N CYS A 199 -20.08 6.17 7.01
CA CYS A 199 -18.97 6.82 6.28
C CYS A 199 -19.10 8.34 6.21
N GLN A 200 -20.34 8.85 6.08
CA GLN A 200 -20.64 10.25 5.80
C GLN A 200 -20.08 11.22 6.85
N SER A 201 -20.05 10.84 8.13
CA SER A 201 -19.53 11.70 9.21
C SER A 201 -18.07 12.12 9.01
N CYS A 202 -17.27 11.30 8.31
CA CYS A 202 -15.88 11.60 7.98
C CYS A 202 -15.72 12.08 6.54
N HIS A 203 -16.32 11.38 5.58
CA HIS A 203 -16.11 11.63 4.15
C HIS A 203 -17.07 12.68 3.54
N GLY A 204 -18.01 13.22 4.33
CA GLY A 204 -18.98 14.22 3.91
C GLY A 204 -20.20 13.63 3.20
N SER A 205 -21.29 14.40 3.12
CA SER A 205 -22.53 14.00 2.41
C SER A 205 -22.30 13.67 0.94
N ASP A 206 -21.37 14.37 0.32
CA ASP A 206 -21.06 14.33 -1.10
C ASP A 206 -19.67 13.74 -1.36
N GLY A 207 -19.14 12.97 -0.41
CA GLY A 207 -17.86 12.26 -0.55
C GLY A 207 -16.65 13.17 -0.76
N GLN A 208 -16.79 14.45 -0.46
CA GLN A 208 -15.80 15.50 -0.67
C GLN A 208 -14.62 15.41 0.32
N GLY A 209 -14.76 14.60 1.36
CA GLY A 209 -13.78 14.50 2.44
C GLY A 209 -13.77 15.72 3.35
N LEU A 210 -12.69 15.85 4.11
CA LEU A 210 -12.42 16.99 4.99
C LEU A 210 -10.98 17.45 4.75
N ILE A 211 -10.84 18.69 4.28
CA ILE A 211 -9.54 19.35 4.13
C ILE A 211 -8.96 19.62 5.53
N ALA A 212 -7.67 19.35 5.70
CA ALA A 212 -6.96 19.62 6.94
C ALA A 212 -6.87 21.13 7.21
N ALA A 213 -6.68 21.52 8.47
CA ALA A 213 -6.68 22.93 8.88
C ALA A 213 -5.59 23.79 8.17
N ASP A 214 -4.49 23.16 7.75
CA ASP A 214 -3.42 23.82 7.00
C ASP A 214 -3.72 24.00 5.50
N ALA A 215 -4.83 23.44 5.01
CA ALA A 215 -5.22 23.41 3.60
C ALA A 215 -4.18 22.78 2.65
N LEU A 216 -3.25 21.97 3.18
CA LEU A 216 -2.23 21.28 2.41
C LEU A 216 -2.61 19.84 2.09
N SER A 217 -3.55 19.24 2.81
CA SER A 217 -3.96 17.85 2.62
C SER A 217 -5.40 17.61 3.10
N TYR A 218 -5.85 16.35 3.05
CA TYR A 218 -7.13 15.93 3.62
C TYR A 218 -6.94 15.17 4.92
N THR A 219 -7.65 15.58 5.98
CA THR A 219 -7.85 14.76 7.18
C THR A 219 -8.64 13.49 6.84
N TYR A 220 -9.70 13.64 6.04
CA TYR A 220 -10.46 12.52 5.46
C TYR A 220 -10.48 12.66 3.94
N PRO A 221 -9.95 11.70 3.18
CA PRO A 221 -9.79 11.85 1.74
C PRO A 221 -11.15 11.89 1.01
N PRO A 222 -11.23 12.60 -0.13
CA PRO A 222 -12.38 12.55 -1.01
C PRO A 222 -12.53 11.16 -1.64
N LEU A 223 -13.72 10.58 -1.53
CA LEU A 223 -14.02 9.26 -2.09
C LEU A 223 -14.43 9.32 -3.56
N TRP A 224 -14.95 10.46 -4.01
CA TRP A 224 -15.27 10.74 -5.40
C TRP A 224 -15.18 12.26 -5.68
N GLY A 225 -15.60 12.69 -6.86
CA GLY A 225 -15.45 14.06 -7.33
C GLY A 225 -14.05 14.34 -7.88
N LYS A 226 -13.83 15.59 -8.31
CA LYS A 226 -12.63 16.01 -9.07
C LYS A 226 -11.30 15.76 -8.36
N ASN A 227 -11.29 15.71 -7.03
CA ASN A 227 -10.08 15.56 -6.21
C ASN A 227 -9.83 14.12 -5.78
N SER A 228 -10.65 13.15 -6.19
CA SER A 228 -10.48 11.74 -5.83
C SER A 228 -9.62 10.98 -6.86
N TYR A 229 -9.47 9.68 -6.65
CA TYR A 229 -8.81 8.77 -7.59
C TYR A 229 -9.63 8.61 -8.87
N ASN A 230 -8.95 8.39 -10.00
CA ASN A 230 -9.59 8.27 -11.31
C ASN A 230 -10.03 6.83 -11.63
N THR A 231 -10.73 6.66 -12.75
CA THR A 231 -11.26 5.36 -13.20
C THR A 231 -10.18 4.30 -13.50
N GLY A 232 -8.91 4.70 -13.62
CA GLY A 232 -7.79 3.78 -13.79
C GLY A 232 -7.22 3.22 -12.48
N ALA A 233 -7.65 3.73 -11.33
CA ALA A 233 -7.13 3.33 -10.02
C ALA A 233 -7.52 1.92 -9.61
N GLY A 234 -6.67 1.27 -8.81
CA GLY A 234 -6.93 -0.08 -8.31
C GLY A 234 -8.21 -0.19 -7.49
N LEU A 235 -8.52 0.85 -6.69
CA LEU A 235 -9.73 0.95 -5.86
C LEU A 235 -11.00 1.31 -6.64
N TYR A 236 -10.92 1.66 -7.93
CA TYR A 236 -12.12 1.80 -8.75
C TYR A 236 -12.79 0.45 -9.08
N ARG A 237 -12.10 -0.65 -8.81
CA ARG A 237 -12.63 -2.01 -8.91
C ARG A 237 -13.29 -2.42 -7.60
N LEU A 238 -14.50 -2.97 -7.67
CA LEU A 238 -15.32 -3.23 -6.48
C LEU A 238 -14.68 -4.20 -5.51
N SER A 239 -14.06 -5.29 -5.99
CA SER A 239 -13.45 -6.29 -5.09
C SER A 239 -12.32 -5.70 -4.24
N ARG A 240 -11.62 -4.69 -4.79
CA ARG A 240 -10.53 -4.00 -4.09
C ARG A 240 -11.06 -2.97 -3.10
N LEU A 241 -12.05 -2.17 -3.47
CA LEU A 241 -12.63 -1.22 -2.53
C LEU A 241 -13.38 -1.94 -1.41
N ALA A 242 -14.20 -2.93 -1.71
CA ALA A 242 -14.93 -3.72 -0.72
C ALA A 242 -13.97 -4.42 0.26
N GLY A 243 -12.87 -4.99 -0.24
CA GLY A 243 -11.85 -5.62 0.61
C GLY A 243 -11.11 -4.61 1.50
N TYR A 244 -10.82 -3.43 0.96
CA TYR A 244 -10.21 -2.35 1.76
C TYR A 244 -11.16 -1.87 2.86
N VAL A 245 -12.44 -1.71 2.53
CA VAL A 245 -13.49 -1.33 3.49
C VAL A 245 -13.60 -2.37 4.59
N ARG A 246 -13.74 -3.66 4.24
CA ARG A 246 -13.85 -4.75 5.21
C ARG A 246 -12.73 -4.69 6.26
N ASP A 247 -11.49 -4.60 5.81
CA ASP A 247 -10.34 -4.71 6.72
C ASP A 247 -9.98 -3.39 7.44
N ASN A 248 -10.47 -2.23 6.97
CA ASN A 248 -9.95 -0.93 7.42
C ASN A 248 -10.99 0.17 7.68
N MET A 249 -12.25 -0.01 7.31
CA MET A 249 -13.29 1.00 7.46
C MET A 249 -14.53 0.49 8.20
N PRO A 250 -15.16 1.29 9.08
CA PRO A 250 -14.76 2.63 9.48
C PRO A 250 -13.41 2.65 10.20
N PHE A 251 -12.67 3.75 10.03
CA PHE A 251 -11.30 3.87 10.52
C PHE A 251 -11.23 3.63 12.03
N ASN A 252 -10.26 2.83 12.47
CA ASN A 252 -10.07 2.38 13.86
C ASN A 252 -11.24 1.58 14.48
N GLN A 253 -12.25 1.19 13.69
CA GLN A 253 -13.35 0.33 14.14
C GLN A 253 -13.32 -1.04 13.46
N SER A 254 -12.61 -1.17 12.33
CA SER A 254 -12.50 -2.41 11.57
C SER A 254 -11.08 -2.97 11.56
N THR A 255 -10.97 -4.29 11.70
CA THR A 255 -9.74 -5.06 11.47
C THR A 255 -10.03 -6.28 10.59
N HIS A 256 -8.99 -6.97 10.14
CA HIS A 256 -9.16 -8.18 9.33
C HIS A 256 -9.89 -9.30 10.10
N GLU A 257 -9.58 -9.44 11.38
CA GLU A 257 -10.16 -10.46 12.26
C GLU A 257 -11.52 -10.05 12.85
N SER A 258 -11.82 -8.75 12.88
CA SER A 258 -13.09 -8.21 13.35
C SER A 258 -13.57 -7.09 12.42
N PRO A 259 -14.15 -7.45 11.26
CA PRO A 259 -14.75 -6.47 10.37
C PRO A 259 -15.95 -5.77 11.03
N ALA A 260 -16.04 -4.45 10.89
CA ALA A 260 -17.15 -3.66 11.40
C ALA A 260 -18.41 -3.74 10.51
N LEU A 261 -18.23 -4.08 9.23
CA LEU A 261 -19.29 -4.27 8.23
C LEU A 261 -19.30 -5.73 7.80
N SER A 262 -20.48 -6.22 7.46
CA SER A 262 -20.63 -7.49 6.75
C SER A 262 -20.03 -7.41 5.33
N ASP A 263 -19.73 -8.57 4.75
CA ASP A 263 -19.25 -8.65 3.36
C ASP A 263 -20.25 -8.03 2.38
N GLU A 264 -21.55 -8.20 2.60
CA GLU A 264 -22.61 -7.57 1.81
C GLU A 264 -22.56 -6.05 1.86
N GLU A 265 -22.47 -5.47 3.06
CA GLU A 265 -22.36 -4.03 3.25
C GLU A 265 -21.08 -3.47 2.60
N CYS A 266 -19.97 -4.21 2.67
CA CYS A 266 -18.71 -3.83 2.05
C CYS A 266 -18.82 -3.77 0.51
N TRP A 267 -19.47 -4.76 -0.11
CA TRP A 267 -19.72 -4.76 -1.55
C TRP A 267 -20.68 -3.65 -1.97
N ASP A 268 -21.77 -3.49 -1.23
CA ASP A 268 -22.81 -2.50 -1.54
C ASP A 268 -22.27 -1.06 -1.40
N VAL A 269 -21.55 -0.74 -0.32
CA VAL A 269 -20.94 0.60 -0.14
C VAL A 269 -19.85 0.87 -1.18
N ALA A 270 -19.06 -0.14 -1.55
CA ALA A 270 -18.10 -0.01 -2.64
C ALA A 270 -18.79 0.28 -3.97
N ALA A 271 -19.92 -0.37 -4.24
CA ALA A 271 -20.75 -0.13 -5.43
C ALA A 271 -21.28 1.31 -5.45
N PHE A 272 -21.78 1.82 -4.32
CA PHE A 272 -22.24 3.21 -4.20
C PHE A 272 -21.10 4.20 -4.48
N VAL A 273 -19.96 4.08 -3.79
CA VAL A 273 -18.81 4.99 -3.92
C VAL A 273 -18.24 4.99 -5.33
N ASN A 274 -18.08 3.82 -5.95
CA ASN A 274 -17.54 3.71 -7.30
C ASN A 274 -18.58 3.93 -8.41
N SER A 275 -19.83 4.27 -8.07
CA SER A 275 -20.83 4.77 -9.02
C SER A 275 -20.89 6.30 -9.08
N GLN A 276 -20.18 6.99 -8.18
CA GLN A 276 -20.16 8.45 -8.14
C GLN A 276 -19.20 9.04 -9.19
N PRO A 277 -19.46 10.26 -9.68
CA PRO A 277 -18.61 10.93 -10.66
C PRO A 277 -17.17 11.12 -10.16
N ARG A 278 -16.18 10.91 -11.04
CA ARG A 278 -14.75 11.09 -10.75
C ARG A 278 -13.97 11.30 -12.06
N PRO A 279 -12.69 11.72 -12.01
CA PRO A 279 -11.87 11.84 -13.20
C PRO A 279 -11.72 10.52 -13.96
N THR A 280 -11.61 10.60 -15.28
CA THR A 280 -11.39 9.46 -16.17
C THR A 280 -9.91 9.35 -16.53
N LYS A 281 -9.42 8.12 -16.75
CA LYS A 281 -8.11 7.87 -17.36
C LYS A 281 -8.29 7.12 -18.68
N ASP A 282 -7.44 7.41 -19.66
CA ASP A 282 -7.31 6.59 -20.85
C ASP A 282 -6.71 5.22 -20.48
N LEU A 283 -7.41 4.15 -20.85
CA LEU A 283 -7.06 2.76 -20.56
C LEU A 283 -6.77 1.95 -21.83
N THR A 284 -6.62 2.60 -22.99
CA THR A 284 -6.37 1.92 -24.28
C THR A 284 -5.13 1.03 -24.27
N SER A 285 -4.10 1.42 -23.52
CA SER A 285 -2.85 0.64 -23.35
C SER A 285 -2.91 -0.37 -22.20
N ASP A 286 -4.00 -0.39 -21.42
CA ASP A 286 -4.17 -1.35 -20.33
C ASP A 286 -4.74 -2.67 -20.86
N TRP A 287 -4.27 -3.78 -20.30
CA TRP A 287 -4.73 -5.14 -20.55
C TRP A 287 -4.56 -5.57 -22.03
N PRO A 288 -3.32 -5.55 -22.56
CA PRO A 288 -3.05 -5.99 -23.94
C PRO A 288 -3.55 -7.42 -24.19
N ASN A 289 -3.57 -8.26 -23.15
CA ASN A 289 -4.31 -9.51 -23.15
C ASN A 289 -5.64 -9.33 -22.39
N VAL A 290 -6.73 -9.14 -23.12
CA VAL A 290 -8.08 -8.92 -22.58
C VAL A 290 -8.58 -10.07 -21.69
N SER A 291 -8.12 -11.30 -21.92
CA SER A 291 -8.49 -12.47 -21.09
C SER A 291 -7.94 -12.38 -19.65
N LYS A 292 -6.92 -11.54 -19.43
CA LYS A 292 -6.28 -11.32 -18.12
C LYS A 292 -6.93 -10.20 -17.32
N LYS A 293 -7.92 -9.48 -17.89
CA LYS A 293 -8.69 -8.47 -17.14
C LYS A 293 -9.30 -9.10 -15.89
N PRO A 294 -9.22 -8.46 -14.71
CA PRO A 294 -9.90 -8.94 -13.52
C PRO A 294 -11.41 -9.11 -13.75
N VAL A 295 -12.04 -10.04 -13.03
CA VAL A 295 -13.49 -10.28 -13.11
C VAL A 295 -14.33 -9.06 -12.74
N ASP A 296 -13.74 -8.12 -11.99
CA ASP A 296 -14.38 -6.89 -11.53
C ASP A 296 -13.84 -5.64 -12.25
N HIS A 297 -13.19 -5.80 -13.40
CA HIS A 297 -12.77 -4.66 -14.21
C HIS A 297 -13.97 -4.12 -14.99
N PRO A 298 -14.39 -2.85 -14.76
CA PRO A 298 -15.70 -2.39 -15.20
C PRO A 298 -15.80 -1.98 -16.67
N PHE A 299 -14.70 -2.06 -17.43
CA PHE A 299 -14.66 -1.64 -18.83
C PHE A 299 -14.30 -2.81 -19.77
N GLY A 300 -15.11 -3.00 -20.80
CA GLY A 300 -14.93 -3.99 -21.84
C GLY A 300 -13.77 -3.67 -22.78
N PRO A 301 -13.51 -4.54 -23.78
CA PRO A 301 -14.19 -5.82 -24.02
C PRO A 301 -13.73 -6.92 -23.05
N TYR A 302 -14.44 -8.07 -23.09
CA TYR A 302 -14.20 -9.27 -22.28
C TYR A 302 -14.29 -10.54 -23.14
N THR A 303 -13.73 -11.65 -22.66
CA THR A 303 -13.71 -12.95 -23.36
C THR A 303 -14.68 -13.98 -22.78
N ASP A 304 -15.41 -13.63 -21.72
CA ASP A 304 -16.25 -14.53 -20.95
C ASP A 304 -17.76 -14.42 -21.28
N GLY A 305 -18.13 -13.46 -22.14
CA GLY A 305 -19.50 -13.24 -22.59
C GLY A 305 -20.37 -12.43 -21.63
N PHE A 306 -19.81 -11.88 -20.55
CA PHE A 306 -20.52 -11.02 -19.61
C PHE A 306 -20.39 -9.55 -20.01
N ASN A 307 -21.40 -8.75 -19.67
CA ASN A 307 -21.42 -7.32 -19.99
C ASN A 307 -20.74 -6.45 -18.91
N GLU A 308 -20.51 -5.17 -19.23
CA GLU A 308 -19.87 -4.23 -18.29
C GLU A 308 -20.65 -4.05 -16.98
N THR A 309 -21.98 -4.14 -17.00
CA THR A 309 -22.79 -4.04 -15.76
C THR A 309 -22.51 -5.21 -14.83
N GLN A 310 -22.42 -6.43 -15.37
CA GLN A 310 -22.06 -7.64 -14.62
C GLN A 310 -20.62 -7.58 -14.13
N HIS A 311 -19.68 -7.05 -14.92
CA HIS A 311 -18.30 -6.84 -14.48
C HIS A 311 -18.15 -5.69 -13.48
N LYS A 312 -19.05 -4.71 -13.50
CA LYS A 312 -19.05 -3.59 -12.56
C LYS A 312 -19.64 -4.02 -11.22
N PHE A 313 -20.79 -4.69 -11.19
CA PHE A 313 -21.56 -4.93 -9.96
C PHE A 313 -21.69 -6.42 -9.58
N GLY A 314 -21.33 -7.34 -10.46
CA GLY A 314 -21.54 -8.77 -10.26
C GLY A 314 -22.94 -9.23 -10.69
N PRO A 315 -23.42 -10.40 -10.22
CA PRO A 315 -22.69 -11.34 -9.35
C PRO A 315 -21.41 -11.85 -10.01
N PHE A 316 -20.31 -11.94 -9.25
CA PHE A 316 -18.99 -12.30 -9.80
C PHE A 316 -18.78 -13.82 -9.89
N LYS A 317 -19.52 -14.62 -9.10
CA LYS A 317 -19.41 -16.09 -9.11
C LYS A 317 -19.66 -16.70 -10.51
N PRO A 318 -20.72 -16.34 -11.26
CA PRO A 318 -20.93 -16.85 -12.62
C PRO A 318 -19.78 -16.54 -13.58
N ILE A 319 -19.17 -15.35 -13.48
CA ILE A 319 -18.02 -14.94 -14.31
C ILE A 319 -16.81 -15.83 -14.02
N LEU A 320 -16.52 -16.06 -12.73
CA LEU A 320 -15.43 -16.95 -12.29
C LEU A 320 -15.62 -18.38 -12.78
N GLU A 321 -16.84 -18.90 -12.69
CA GLU A 321 -17.18 -20.24 -13.17
C GLU A 321 -17.03 -20.38 -14.68
N ALA A 322 -17.51 -19.40 -15.45
CA ALA A 322 -17.37 -19.40 -16.91
C ALA A 322 -15.90 -19.40 -17.34
N ARG A 323 -15.06 -18.57 -16.72
CA ARG A 323 -13.62 -18.52 -16.97
C ARG A 323 -12.91 -19.83 -16.60
N LYS A 324 -13.30 -20.46 -15.49
CA LYS A 324 -12.78 -21.77 -15.09
C LYS A 324 -13.12 -22.84 -16.14
N LYS A 325 -14.35 -22.85 -16.66
CA LYS A 325 -14.77 -23.76 -17.73
C LYS A 325 -13.98 -23.53 -19.03
N GLN A 326 -13.77 -22.27 -19.43
CA GLN A 326 -12.96 -21.92 -20.60
C GLN A 326 -11.51 -22.39 -20.46
N SER A 327 -10.88 -22.14 -19.31
CA SER A 327 -9.50 -22.56 -19.05
C SER A 327 -9.33 -24.07 -18.99
N ASN A 328 -10.34 -24.82 -18.54
CA ASN A 328 -10.29 -26.28 -18.55
C ASN A 328 -10.38 -26.83 -19.98
N LYS A 329 -11.26 -26.27 -20.81
CA LYS A 329 -11.38 -26.64 -22.23
C LYS A 329 -10.07 -26.40 -23.00
N SER A 330 -9.41 -25.26 -22.78
CA SER A 330 -8.15 -24.94 -23.46
C SER A 330 -6.96 -25.80 -23.02
N LYS A 331 -7.05 -26.53 -21.90
CA LYS A 331 -6.01 -27.46 -21.42
C LYS A 331 -6.24 -28.89 -21.90
N SER A 332 -7.47 -29.21 -22.31
CA SER A 332 -7.87 -30.52 -22.83
C SER A 332 -7.83 -30.61 -24.36
N SER A 333 -7.49 -29.50 -25.03
CA SER A 333 -7.31 -29.37 -26.48
C SER A 333 -5.84 -29.15 -26.79
#